data_AF-A0A421CAR5-F1
#
_entry.id   AF-A0A421CAR5-F1
#
_cell.length_a   1.000
_cell.length_b   1.000
_cell.length_c   1.000
_cell.angle_alpha   90.00
_cell.angle_beta   90.00
_cell.angle_gamma   90.00
#
_symmetry.space_group_name_H-M   'P 1'
#
loop_
_entity.id
_entity.type
_entity.pdbx_description
1 polymer ?
#
loop_
_entity_poly.entity_id
_entity_poly.type
_entity_poly.pdbx_seq_one_letter_code
_entity_poly.pdbx_strand_id
1 'polypeptide(L)'
;MKQTTRKSLIVTFLILISLMMLLVSSCGEKTVQPEEQITLSGEEILALSGIEESEINFSKVKLDVSGKPQLTIAVYDGEGREIFSKDFPQSEVKGGHVTIAVIKSEVIDALRFLYGITDSKGSFSPIVQDLPYFQYQNVIVNNADITRISSKGEFRLSSVTFGQERQEIFLRVK
;
A
#
# COMPACT_ATOMS: atom_id res chain seq x y z
N MET A 1 54.85 68.44 -11.98
CA MET A 1 54.06 67.87 -10.87
C MET A 1 53.35 66.59 -11.33
N LYS A 2 54.00 65.41 -11.15
CA LYS A 2 53.51 64.06 -11.53
C LYS A 2 52.90 63.29 -10.33
N GLN A 3 52.67 63.99 -9.20
CA GLN A 3 52.51 63.36 -7.89
C GLN A 3 51.07 63.38 -7.34
N THR A 4 50.17 64.18 -7.93
CA THR A 4 48.74 64.25 -7.55
C THR A 4 47.90 63.19 -8.28
N THR A 5 48.24 62.83 -9.53
CA THR A 5 47.53 61.80 -10.30
C THR A 5 47.78 60.38 -9.79
N ARG A 6 48.95 60.09 -9.20
CA ARG A 6 49.26 58.75 -8.64
C ARG A 6 48.42 58.40 -7.41
N LYS A 7 48.08 59.36 -6.55
CA LYS A 7 47.28 59.11 -5.34
C LYS A 7 45.81 58.83 -5.66
N SER A 8 45.25 59.52 -6.66
CA SER A 8 43.86 59.32 -7.12
C SER A 8 43.66 57.93 -7.72
N LEU A 9 44.62 57.45 -8.51
CA LEU A 9 44.56 56.14 -9.18
C LEU A 9 44.65 54.96 -8.20
N ILE A 10 45.40 55.11 -7.11
CA ILE A 10 45.51 54.07 -6.07
C ILE A 10 44.21 53.98 -5.25
N VAL A 11 43.59 55.13 -4.94
CA VAL A 11 42.33 55.16 -4.18
C VAL A 11 41.17 54.60 -5.00
N THR A 12 41.08 54.93 -6.29
CA THR A 12 40.06 54.33 -7.17
C THR A 12 40.29 52.83 -7.39
N PHE A 13 41.54 52.38 -7.48
CA PHE A 13 41.86 50.95 -7.60
C PHE A 13 41.48 50.15 -6.35
N LEU A 14 41.72 50.70 -5.14
CA LEU A 14 41.33 50.08 -3.87
C LEU A 14 39.81 50.02 -3.69
N ILE A 15 39.09 51.09 -4.07
CA ILE A 15 37.61 51.10 -4.02
C ILE A 15 37.02 50.08 -5.00
N LEU A 16 37.60 49.95 -6.21
CA LEU A 16 37.12 49.00 -7.21
C LEU A 16 37.34 47.54 -6.77
N ILE A 17 38.45 47.23 -6.10
CA ILE A 17 38.72 45.89 -5.55
C ILE A 17 37.77 45.58 -4.39
N SER A 18 37.50 46.55 -3.51
CA SER A 18 36.54 46.40 -2.42
C SER A 18 35.11 46.16 -2.94
N LEU A 19 34.72 46.88 -3.99
CA LEU A 19 33.41 46.72 -4.64
C LEU A 19 33.28 45.36 -5.36
N MET A 20 34.36 44.85 -5.94
CA MET A 20 34.41 43.51 -6.55
C MET A 20 34.31 42.39 -5.49
N MET A 21 34.95 42.53 -4.32
CA MET A 21 34.82 41.56 -3.21
C MET A 21 33.38 41.48 -2.66
N LEU A 22 32.65 42.59 -2.64
CA LEU A 22 31.24 42.63 -2.23
C LEU A 22 30.30 41.91 -3.21
N LEU A 23 30.65 41.79 -4.49
CA LEU A 23 29.84 41.10 -5.50
C LEU A 23 30.02 39.57 -5.50
N VAL A 24 31.14 39.05 -4.97
CA VAL A 24 31.38 37.59 -4.89
C VAL A 24 30.71 36.96 -3.66
N SER A 25 30.30 37.75 -2.67
CA SER A 25 29.62 37.26 -1.46
C SER A 25 28.09 37.24 -1.55
N SER A 26 27.52 37.57 -2.73
CA SER A 26 26.08 37.50 -3.00
C SER A 26 25.70 36.30 -3.89
N CYS A 27 26.40 35.18 -3.77
CA CYS A 27 25.76 33.88 -3.98
C CYS A 27 25.04 33.55 -2.68
N GLY A 28 23.85 34.12 -2.52
CA GLY A 28 22.91 33.68 -1.51
C GLY A 28 22.75 32.19 -1.67
N GLU A 29 23.24 31.45 -0.69
CA GLU A 29 22.94 30.05 -0.47
C GLU A 29 21.42 29.98 -0.45
N LYS A 30 20.81 29.56 -1.58
CA LYS A 30 19.42 29.15 -1.58
C LYS A 30 19.41 27.99 -0.61
N THR A 31 18.98 28.26 0.62
CA THR A 31 18.53 27.23 1.52
C THR A 31 17.52 26.42 0.72
N VAL A 32 17.95 25.25 0.25
CA VAL A 32 17.04 24.23 -0.21
C VAL A 32 16.26 23.89 1.05
N GLN A 33 15.13 24.58 1.24
CA GLN A 33 14.12 24.11 2.18
C GLN A 33 13.89 22.65 1.79
N PRO A 34 13.95 21.70 2.72
CA PRO A 34 13.51 20.35 2.43
C PRO A 34 12.10 20.51 1.85
N GLU A 35 11.90 20.12 0.59
CA GLU A 35 10.54 19.93 0.10
C GLU A 35 9.92 18.97 1.12
N GLU A 36 8.96 19.46 1.90
CA GLU A 36 8.14 18.59 2.72
C GLU A 36 7.58 17.55 1.77
N GLN A 37 8.04 16.29 1.90
CA GLN A 37 7.43 15.19 1.18
C GLN A 37 6.01 15.09 1.68
N ILE A 38 5.09 15.71 0.94
CA ILE A 38 3.65 15.57 1.15
C ILE A 38 3.36 14.10 0.94
N THR A 39 3.25 13.39 2.04
CA THR A 39 2.98 11.96 2.08
C THR A 39 1.55 11.81 2.55
N LEU A 40 0.69 11.29 1.69
CA LEU A 40 -0.68 10.99 2.07
C LEU A 40 -0.69 9.81 3.03
N SER A 41 -1.46 9.93 4.10
CA SER A 41 -1.82 8.81 4.96
C SER A 41 -2.68 7.80 4.20
N GLY A 42 -2.76 6.56 4.71
CA GLY A 42 -3.61 5.53 4.12
C GLY A 42 -5.09 5.94 4.07
N GLU A 43 -5.57 6.61 5.12
CA GLU A 43 -6.93 7.17 5.19
C GLU A 43 -7.17 8.21 4.10
N GLU A 44 -6.22 9.13 3.86
CA GLU A 44 -6.33 10.12 2.79
C GLU A 44 -6.35 9.46 1.41
N ILE A 45 -5.56 8.41 1.18
CA ILE A 45 -5.56 7.66 -0.07
C ILE A 45 -6.92 6.97 -0.30
N LEU A 46 -7.49 6.37 0.74
CA LEU A 46 -8.82 5.74 0.69
C LEU A 46 -9.92 6.77 0.44
N ALA A 47 -9.90 7.90 1.17
CA ALA A 47 -10.85 8.98 1.02
C ALA A 47 -10.81 9.60 -0.40
N LEU A 48 -9.62 9.78 -0.97
CA LEU A 48 -9.46 10.21 -2.37
C LEU A 48 -10.00 9.20 -3.38
N SER A 49 -10.06 7.93 -3.00
CA SER A 49 -10.66 6.86 -3.81
C SER A 49 -12.16 6.72 -3.59
N GLY A 50 -12.77 7.58 -2.76
CA GLY A 50 -14.18 7.50 -2.39
C GLY A 50 -14.52 6.23 -1.62
N ILE A 51 -13.55 5.69 -0.87
CA ILE A 51 -13.72 4.51 -0.01
C ILE A 51 -13.54 4.96 1.43
N GLU A 52 -14.57 4.77 2.25
CA GLU A 52 -14.39 4.95 3.69
C GLU A 52 -13.72 3.70 4.29
N GLU A 53 -12.85 3.86 5.29
CA GLU A 53 -12.22 2.70 5.95
C GLU A 53 -13.27 1.77 6.59
N SER A 54 -14.41 2.32 7.02
CA SER A 54 -15.57 1.59 7.51
C SER A 54 -16.18 0.61 6.48
N GLU A 55 -15.95 0.85 5.19
CA GLU A 55 -16.42 0.01 4.07
C GLU A 55 -15.48 -1.18 3.80
N ILE A 56 -14.37 -1.27 4.53
CA ILE A 56 -13.38 -2.33 4.39
C ILE A 56 -13.57 -3.34 5.53
N ASN A 57 -14.03 -4.54 5.18
CA ASN A 57 -14.05 -5.66 6.12
C ASN A 57 -12.73 -6.43 6.00
N PHE A 58 -11.92 -6.38 7.06
CA PHE A 58 -10.56 -6.93 7.07
C PHE A 58 -10.41 -8.17 7.95
N SER A 59 -9.66 -9.16 7.48
CA SER A 59 -9.27 -10.36 8.22
C SER A 59 -7.81 -10.70 7.98
N LYS A 60 -7.13 -11.19 9.04
CA LYS A 60 -5.71 -11.52 9.01
C LYS A 60 -5.44 -12.79 9.81
N VAL A 61 -4.81 -13.78 9.18
CA VAL A 61 -4.51 -15.08 9.79
C VAL A 61 -3.01 -15.37 9.68
N LYS A 62 -2.37 -15.75 10.80
CA LYS A 62 -0.93 -16.03 10.83
C LYS A 62 -0.63 -17.36 10.12
N LEU A 63 0.49 -17.40 9.40
CA LEU A 63 1.01 -18.61 8.77
C LEU A 63 2.22 -19.12 9.54
N ASP A 64 2.18 -20.37 9.96
CA ASP A 64 3.28 -21.07 10.62
C ASP A 64 3.52 -22.45 10.00
N VAL A 65 3.37 -22.51 8.68
CA VAL A 65 3.69 -23.68 7.87
C VAL A 65 5.15 -23.55 7.45
N SER A 66 5.95 -24.58 7.72
CA SER A 66 7.38 -24.57 7.41
C SER A 66 7.64 -24.94 5.95
N GLY A 67 8.71 -24.38 5.37
CA GLY A 67 9.09 -24.62 3.99
C GLY A 67 8.36 -23.70 3.01
N LYS A 68 8.25 -24.14 1.76
CA LYS A 68 7.64 -23.38 0.66
C LYS A 68 6.35 -24.04 0.18
N PRO A 69 5.26 -24.02 0.98
CA PRO A 69 4.00 -24.64 0.57
C PRO A 69 3.43 -23.94 -0.66
N GLN A 70 2.66 -24.69 -1.46
CA GLN A 70 1.78 -24.07 -2.45
C GLN A 70 0.57 -23.52 -1.70
N LEU A 71 0.38 -22.21 -1.77
CA LEU A 71 -0.79 -21.53 -1.23
C LEU A 71 -1.75 -21.20 -2.36
N THR A 72 -3.02 -21.55 -2.18
CA THR A 72 -4.10 -21.28 -3.14
C THR A 72 -5.24 -20.62 -2.40
N ILE A 73 -5.69 -19.46 -2.87
CA ILE A 73 -7.02 -18.97 -2.48
C ILE A 73 -8.06 -19.71 -3.30
N ALA A 74 -9.08 -20.26 -2.65
CA ALA A 74 -10.20 -20.93 -3.30
C ALA A 74 -11.50 -20.33 -2.78
N VAL A 75 -12.42 -20.03 -3.70
CA VAL A 75 -13.71 -19.43 -3.41
C VAL A 75 -14.80 -20.34 -3.94
N TYR A 76 -15.76 -20.63 -3.08
CA TYR A 76 -16.90 -21.46 -3.39
C TYR A 76 -18.18 -20.65 -3.28
N ASP A 77 -19.19 -20.99 -4.07
CA ASP A 77 -20.54 -20.45 -3.89
C ASP A 77 -21.29 -21.12 -2.72
N GLY A 78 -22.51 -20.67 -2.47
CA GLY A 78 -23.38 -21.23 -1.41
C GLY A 78 -23.78 -22.70 -1.62
N GLU A 79 -23.59 -23.26 -2.82
CA GLU A 79 -23.82 -24.68 -3.13
C GLU A 79 -22.55 -25.53 -2.95
N GLY A 80 -21.41 -24.90 -2.62
CA GLY A 80 -20.12 -25.55 -2.45
C GLY A 80 -19.37 -25.79 -3.77
N ARG A 81 -19.77 -25.15 -4.88
CA ARG A 81 -19.06 -25.25 -6.15
C ARG A 81 -17.92 -24.24 -6.18
N GLU A 82 -16.73 -24.68 -6.60
CA GLU A 82 -15.59 -23.78 -6.77
C GLU A 82 -15.87 -22.84 -7.96
N ILE A 83 -15.88 -21.53 -7.69
CA ILE A 83 -16.11 -20.48 -8.70
C ILE A 83 -14.82 -19.73 -9.06
N PHE A 84 -13.82 -19.76 -8.18
CA PHE A 84 -12.53 -19.14 -8.39
C PHE A 84 -11.47 -19.85 -7.56
N SER A 85 -10.31 -20.11 -8.17
CA SER A 85 -9.11 -20.45 -7.41
C SER A 85 -7.88 -19.86 -8.07
N LYS A 86 -6.92 -19.46 -7.24
CA LYS A 86 -5.67 -18.90 -7.74
C LYS A 86 -4.53 -19.15 -6.78
N ASP A 87 -3.41 -19.58 -7.36
CA ASP A 87 -2.18 -19.85 -6.66
C ASP A 87 -1.39 -18.57 -6.40
N PHE A 88 -0.82 -18.47 -5.21
CA PHE A 88 0.23 -17.50 -4.91
C PHE A 88 1.60 -18.06 -5.33
N PRO A 89 2.58 -17.19 -5.60
CA PRO A 89 3.97 -17.61 -5.75
C PRO A 89 4.45 -18.38 -4.51
N GLN A 90 5.16 -19.49 -4.72
CA GLN A 90 5.72 -20.26 -3.61
C GLN A 90 6.84 -19.47 -2.91
N SER A 91 6.70 -19.29 -1.61
CA SER A 91 7.67 -18.60 -0.76
C SER A 91 7.73 -19.23 0.63
N GLU A 92 8.75 -18.89 1.42
CA GLU A 92 8.79 -19.29 2.83
C GLU A 92 7.81 -18.40 3.61
N VAL A 93 6.78 -19.02 4.18
CA VAL A 93 5.66 -18.28 4.81
C VAL A 93 5.60 -18.40 6.33
N LYS A 94 6.53 -19.15 6.94
CA LYS A 94 6.57 -19.29 8.40
C LYS A 94 6.82 -17.93 9.07
N GLY A 95 5.88 -17.47 9.88
CA GLY A 95 5.89 -16.15 10.50
C GLY A 95 5.23 -15.05 9.66
N GLY A 96 4.78 -15.39 8.44
CA GLY A 96 3.98 -14.54 7.58
C GLY A 96 2.49 -14.53 7.95
N HIS A 97 1.67 -14.02 7.04
CA HIS A 97 0.22 -14.00 7.20
C HIS A 97 -0.53 -13.97 5.88
N VAL A 98 -1.76 -14.48 5.91
CA VAL A 98 -2.75 -14.25 4.87
C VAL A 98 -3.68 -13.12 5.32
N THR A 99 -4.05 -12.28 4.36
CA THR A 99 -4.96 -11.16 4.54
C THR A 99 -6.12 -11.32 3.56
N ILE A 100 -7.33 -11.05 4.04
CA ILE A 100 -8.52 -10.90 3.20
C ILE A 100 -9.12 -9.53 3.51
N ALA A 101 -9.43 -8.77 2.48
CA ALA A 101 -10.28 -7.59 2.60
C ALA A 101 -11.43 -7.66 1.60
N VAL A 102 -12.61 -7.24 2.04
CA VAL A 102 -13.79 -7.05 1.19
C VAL A 102 -14.12 -5.56 1.22
N ILE A 103 -14.09 -4.94 0.03
CA ILE A 103 -14.35 -3.52 -0.15
C ILE A 103 -15.66 -3.38 -0.91
N LYS A 104 -16.61 -2.69 -0.28
CA LYS A 104 -17.81 -2.18 -0.95
C LYS A 104 -17.46 -0.77 -1.45
N SER A 105 -17.53 -0.53 -2.76
CA SER A 105 -17.26 0.81 -3.29
C SER A 105 -18.15 1.12 -4.49
N GLU A 106 -18.85 2.26 -4.41
CA GLU A 106 -19.69 2.79 -5.48
C GLU A 106 -18.85 3.32 -6.65
N VAL A 107 -17.58 3.67 -6.42
CA VAL A 107 -16.70 4.24 -7.45
C VAL A 107 -16.29 3.19 -8.49
N ILE A 108 -16.19 1.93 -8.08
CA ILE A 108 -15.77 0.82 -8.96
C ILE A 108 -16.94 -0.02 -9.46
N ASP A 109 -18.18 0.32 -9.09
CA ASP A 109 -19.40 -0.44 -9.40
C ASP A 109 -19.28 -1.96 -9.08
N ALA A 110 -18.51 -2.29 -8.04
CA ALA A 110 -18.12 -3.66 -7.73
C ALA A 110 -17.89 -3.92 -6.24
N LEU A 111 -18.07 -5.18 -5.85
CA LEU A 111 -17.61 -5.71 -4.58
C LEU A 111 -16.22 -6.29 -4.84
N ARG A 112 -15.20 -5.64 -4.26
CA ARG A 112 -13.80 -6.01 -4.48
C ARG A 112 -13.28 -6.89 -3.35
N PHE A 113 -12.78 -8.05 -3.73
CA PHE A 113 -12.12 -8.99 -2.85
C PHE A 113 -10.61 -8.87 -3.06
N LEU A 114 -9.90 -8.55 -1.99
CA LEU A 114 -8.45 -8.48 -1.94
C LEU A 114 -7.93 -9.65 -1.10
N TYR A 115 -7.16 -10.53 -1.72
CA TYR A 115 -6.46 -11.60 -1.04
C TYR A 115 -4.97 -11.29 -1.07
N GLY A 116 -4.29 -11.45 0.05
CA GLY A 116 -2.88 -11.12 0.17
C GLY A 116 -2.10 -12.15 0.96
N ILE A 117 -0.91 -12.49 0.50
CA ILE A 117 0.08 -13.24 1.29
C ILE A 117 1.26 -12.34 1.57
N THR A 118 1.59 -12.19 2.84
CA THR A 118 2.87 -11.64 3.28
C THR A 118 3.75 -12.78 3.75
N ASP A 119 4.89 -12.97 3.11
CA ASP A 119 5.84 -14.04 3.43
C ASP A 119 6.67 -13.70 4.69
N SER A 120 7.55 -14.62 5.10
CA SER A 120 8.38 -14.44 6.31
C SER A 120 9.39 -13.29 6.22
N LYS A 121 9.64 -12.78 5.00
CA LYS A 121 10.59 -11.68 4.72
C LYS A 121 9.87 -10.35 4.54
N GLY A 122 8.54 -10.33 4.66
CA GLY A 122 7.72 -9.14 4.42
C GLY A 122 7.39 -8.88 2.96
N SER A 123 7.69 -9.82 2.05
CA SER A 123 7.27 -9.71 0.65
C SER A 123 5.78 -9.96 0.53
N PHE A 124 5.07 -9.09 -0.20
CA PHE A 124 3.63 -9.14 -0.35
C PHE A 124 3.22 -9.57 -1.76
N SER A 125 2.30 -10.52 -1.85
CA SER A 125 1.69 -10.99 -3.09
C SER A 125 0.17 -10.81 -3.04
N PRO A 126 -0.42 -9.92 -3.86
CA PRO A 126 -1.86 -9.70 -3.91
C PRO A 126 -2.56 -10.50 -5.02
N ILE A 127 -3.83 -10.78 -4.79
CA ILE A 127 -4.81 -11.22 -5.79
C ILE A 127 -6.06 -10.35 -5.60
N VAL A 128 -6.58 -9.82 -6.71
CA VAL A 128 -7.79 -9.01 -6.73
C VAL A 128 -8.86 -9.75 -7.52
N GLN A 129 -10.08 -9.77 -7.01
CA GLN A 129 -11.25 -10.27 -7.71
C GLN A 129 -12.41 -9.29 -7.50
N ASP A 130 -13.00 -8.84 -8.60
CA ASP A 130 -14.14 -7.93 -8.58
C ASP A 130 -15.40 -8.69 -8.99
N LEU A 131 -16.51 -8.41 -8.32
CA LEU A 131 -17.83 -8.93 -8.67
C LEU A 131 -18.81 -7.78 -8.87
N PRO A 132 -19.79 -7.92 -9.77
CA PRO A 132 -20.86 -6.94 -9.90
C PRO A 132 -21.53 -6.69 -8.55
N TYR A 133 -21.72 -5.42 -8.21
CA TYR A 133 -22.33 -5.01 -6.95
C TYR A 133 -23.42 -3.99 -7.19
N PHE A 134 -24.53 -4.13 -6.46
CA PHE A 134 -25.57 -3.11 -6.44
C PHE A 134 -25.56 -2.44 -5.08
N GLN A 135 -25.49 -1.11 -5.05
CA GLN A 135 -25.37 -0.26 -3.85
C GLN A 135 -26.37 -0.58 -2.70
N TYR A 136 -27.54 -1.11 -3.05
CA TYR A 136 -28.60 -1.46 -2.09
C TYR A 136 -28.45 -2.86 -1.48
N GLN A 137 -27.52 -3.68 -1.96
CA GLN A 137 -27.30 -5.01 -1.40
C GLN A 137 -26.61 -4.89 -0.04
N ASN A 138 -27.22 -5.48 0.97
CA ASN A 138 -26.59 -5.67 2.27
C ASN A 138 -25.46 -6.69 2.12
N VAL A 139 -24.27 -6.33 2.60
CA VAL A 139 -23.07 -7.17 2.58
C VAL A 139 -22.74 -7.56 4.01
N ILE A 140 -22.69 -8.86 4.27
CA ILE A 140 -22.34 -9.42 5.58
C ILE A 140 -21.09 -10.26 5.42
N VAL A 141 -20.03 -9.88 6.14
CA VAL A 141 -18.77 -10.62 6.18
C VAL A 141 -18.65 -11.32 7.54
N ASN A 142 -18.52 -12.65 7.52
CA ASN A 142 -18.27 -13.45 8.71
C ASN A 142 -16.89 -14.09 8.60
N ASN A 143 -15.92 -13.56 9.34
CA ASN A 143 -14.58 -14.10 9.41
C ASN A 143 -14.57 -15.40 10.22
N ALA A 144 -13.78 -16.38 9.78
CA ALA A 144 -13.58 -17.61 10.54
C ALA A 144 -12.81 -17.32 11.82
N ASP A 145 -13.11 -18.06 12.90
CA ASP A 145 -12.37 -18.00 14.16
C ASP A 145 -11.06 -18.79 14.08
N ILE A 146 -10.25 -18.48 13.05
CA ILE A 146 -8.92 -19.05 12.86
C ILE A 146 -7.90 -17.92 12.88
N THR A 147 -7.00 -17.97 13.85
CA THR A 147 -5.97 -16.94 14.03
C THR A 147 -4.60 -17.40 13.52
N ARG A 148 -4.43 -18.71 13.30
CA ARG A 148 -3.18 -19.34 12.86
C ARG A 148 -3.42 -20.61 12.05
N ILE A 149 -2.65 -20.79 10.99
CA ILE A 149 -2.57 -22.02 10.19
C ILE A 149 -1.14 -22.56 10.28
N SER A 150 -0.98 -23.79 10.76
CA SER A 150 0.33 -24.43 10.98
C SER A 150 0.48 -25.81 10.34
N SER A 151 -0.46 -26.20 9.48
CA SER A 151 -0.46 -27.50 8.80
C SER A 151 -0.94 -27.38 7.35
N LYS A 152 -0.69 -28.42 6.57
CA LYS A 152 -1.29 -28.60 5.25
C LYS A 152 -2.78 -28.91 5.40
N GLY A 153 -3.58 -28.47 4.44
CA GLY A 153 -5.03 -28.65 4.49
C GLY A 153 -5.77 -27.52 3.79
N GLU A 154 -7.08 -27.49 3.99
CA GLU A 154 -7.96 -26.44 3.49
C GLU A 154 -8.66 -25.77 4.67
N PHE A 155 -8.53 -24.45 4.75
CA PHE A 155 -8.95 -23.67 5.90
C PHE A 155 -9.91 -22.58 5.47
N ARG A 156 -11.12 -22.60 6.01
CA ARG A 156 -12.09 -21.52 5.80
C ARG A 156 -11.56 -20.25 6.47
N LEU A 157 -11.49 -19.16 5.71
CA LEU A 157 -11.00 -17.88 6.21
C LEU A 157 -12.13 -16.88 6.46
N SER A 158 -13.12 -16.83 5.56
CA SER A 158 -14.27 -15.94 5.70
C SER A 158 -15.44 -16.42 4.84
N SER A 159 -16.63 -15.91 5.13
CA SER A 159 -17.78 -16.00 4.25
C SER A 159 -18.41 -14.65 4.04
N VAL A 160 -18.81 -14.37 2.80
CA VAL A 160 -19.41 -13.10 2.40
C VAL A 160 -20.78 -13.38 1.81
N THR A 161 -21.80 -12.75 2.35
CA THR A 161 -23.18 -12.79 1.81
C THR A 161 -23.52 -11.43 1.25
N PHE A 162 -24.04 -11.38 0.03
CA PHE A 162 -24.45 -10.14 -0.64
C PHE A 162 -25.69 -10.39 -1.51
N GLY A 163 -26.80 -9.72 -1.17
CA GLY A 163 -28.09 -10.03 -1.78
C GLY A 163 -28.53 -11.47 -1.51
N GLN A 164 -28.74 -12.26 -2.57
CA GLN A 164 -29.05 -13.70 -2.47
C GLN A 164 -27.81 -14.60 -2.64
N GLU A 165 -26.65 -14.00 -2.94
CA GLU A 165 -25.42 -14.71 -3.20
C GLU A 165 -24.59 -14.88 -1.92
N ARG A 166 -23.81 -15.95 -1.89
CA ARG A 166 -22.90 -16.28 -0.80
C ARG A 166 -21.61 -16.83 -1.38
N GLN A 167 -20.50 -16.38 -0.80
CA GLN A 167 -19.17 -16.87 -1.09
C GLN A 167 -18.48 -17.37 0.18
N GLU A 168 -17.82 -18.51 0.04
CA GLU A 168 -17.01 -19.14 1.07
C GLU A 168 -15.56 -19.11 0.62
N ILE A 169 -14.72 -18.43 1.38
CA ILE A 169 -13.32 -18.16 1.02
C ILE A 169 -12.42 -19.07 1.86
N PHE A 170 -11.57 -19.83 1.19
CA PHE A 170 -10.65 -20.78 1.79
C PHE A 170 -9.20 -20.52 1.36
N LEU A 171 -8.27 -20.86 2.25
CA LEU A 171 -6.87 -21.05 1.90
C LEU A 171 -6.57 -22.55 1.86
N ARG A 172 -6.05 -23.03 0.73
CA ARG A 172 -5.46 -24.36 0.61
C ARG A 172 -3.96 -24.26 0.77
N VAL A 173 -3.39 -25.15 1.59
CA VAL A 173 -1.97 -25.28 1.86
C VAL A 173 -1.54 -26.68 1.45
N LYS A 174 -0.72 -26.79 0.40
CA LYS A 174 -0.24 -28.06 -0.16
C LYS A 174 1.27 -28.21 -0.07
#